data_AF-W1YXD2-F1
#
_entry.id   AF-W1YXD2-F1
#
_cell.length_a   1.000
_cell.length_b   1.000
_cell.length_c   1.000
_cell.angle_alpha   90.00
_cell.angle_beta   90.00
_cell.angle_gamma   90.00
#
_symmetry.space_group_name_H-M   'P 1'
#
loop_
_entity.id
_entity.type
_entity.pdbx_description
1 polymer ?
#
loop_
_entity_poly.entity_id
_entity_poly.type
_entity_poly.pdbx_seq_one_letter_code
_entity_poly.pdbx_strand_id
1 'polypeptide(L)' 'MLPFHGKYPKLDPKSCVMPGAELAGDVELKEYASIWQNCALRGDVNKIVVGRYSNVQDNSVLHVDDDKACILG' A
#
# COMPACT_ATOMS: atom_id res chain seq x y z
N MET A 1 -8.79 -3.57 -4.41
CA MET A 1 -8.18 -2.27 -4.72
C MET A 1 -9.27 -1.26 -4.98
N LEU A 2 -9.24 -0.12 -4.31
CA LEU A 2 -10.33 0.86 -4.33
C LEU A 2 -9.80 2.27 -4.62
N PRO A 3 -10.46 3.05 -5.50
CA PRO A 3 -10.12 4.46 -5.67
C PRO A 3 -10.54 5.30 -4.47
N PHE A 4 -9.82 6.39 -4.22
CA PHE A 4 -10.23 7.45 -3.29
C PHE A 4 -9.87 8.82 -3.86
N HIS A 5 -10.84 9.73 -3.97
CA HIS A 5 -10.66 11.08 -4.54
C HIS A 5 -9.87 11.10 -5.87
N GLY A 6 -10.16 10.15 -6.76
CA GLY A 6 -9.49 10.03 -8.07
C GLY A 6 -8.09 9.41 -8.04
N LYS A 7 -7.58 9.00 -6.87
CA LYS A 7 -6.31 8.26 -6.74
C LYS A 7 -6.56 6.76 -6.69
N TYR A 8 -5.73 6.03 -7.41
CA TYR A 8 -5.71 4.57 -7.43
C TYR A 8 -4.35 4.10 -6.90
N PRO A 9 -4.30 2.93 -6.23
CA PRO A 9 -3.04 2.28 -5.91
C PRO A 9 -2.17 2.13 -7.16
N LYS A 10 -0.89 2.51 -7.05
CA LYS A 10 0.11 2.41 -8.11
C LYS A 10 1.04 1.25 -7.79
N LEU A 11 1.05 0.25 -8.66
CA LEU A 11 1.83 -0.95 -8.48
C LEU A 11 2.92 -1.02 -9.53
N ASP A 12 4.16 -1.20 -9.10
CA ASP A 12 5.21 -1.64 -10.00
C ASP A 12 4.84 -3.02 -10.59
N PRO A 13 5.10 -3.29 -11.89
CA PRO A 13 4.77 -4.58 -12.51
C PRO A 13 5.41 -5.80 -11.84
N LYS A 14 6.50 -5.61 -11.08
CA LYS A 14 7.18 -6.67 -10.33
C LYS A 14 6.75 -6.76 -8.86
N SER A 15 5.87 -5.88 -8.41
CA SER A 15 5.28 -5.99 -7.07
C SER A 15 4.24 -7.11 -7.01
N CYS A 16 3.93 -7.59 -5.81
CA CYS A 16 2.95 -8.65 -5.59
C CYS A 16 1.94 -8.27 -4.50
N VAL A 17 0.67 -8.57 -4.73
CA VAL A 17 -0.41 -8.40 -3.76
C VAL A 17 -1.13 -9.72 -3.61
N MET A 18 -1.07 -10.30 -2.42
CA MET A 18 -1.68 -11.59 -2.12
C MET A 18 -3.20 -11.47 -1.99
N PRO A 19 -3.94 -12.58 -2.19
CA PRO A 19 -5.39 -12.60 -2.03
C PRO A 19 -5.85 -12.06 -0.67
N GLY A 20 -6.94 -11.30 -0.68
CA GLY A 20 -7.52 -10.71 0.53
C GLY A 20 -6.89 -9.38 0.97
N ALA A 21 -5.74 -8.98 0.44
CA ALA A 21 -5.16 -7.67 0.73
C ALA A 21 -5.99 -6.54 0.09
N GLU A 22 -6.23 -5.49 0.87
CA GLU A 22 -7.04 -4.35 0.48
C GLU A 22 -6.20 -3.06 0.45
N LEU A 23 -6.04 -2.50 -0.75
CA LEU A 23 -5.30 -1.26 -1.00
C LEU A 23 -6.28 -0.19 -1.49
N ALA A 24 -6.28 0.99 -0.87
CA ALA A 24 -7.18 2.09 -1.22
C ALA A 24 -6.45 3.44 -1.29
N GLY A 25 -6.78 4.27 -2.29
CA GLY A 25 -6.27 5.64 -2.41
C GLY A 25 -4.81 5.74 -2.86
N ASP A 26 -4.05 6.66 -2.26
CA ASP A 26 -2.66 7.00 -2.62
C ASP A 26 -1.65 6.00 -2.03
N VAL A 27 -1.72 4.77 -2.52
CA VAL A 27 -0.79 3.69 -2.16
C VAL A 27 0.16 3.44 -3.32
N GLU A 28 1.47 3.40 -3.07
CA GLU A 28 2.48 3.08 -4.08
C GLU A 28 3.34 1.89 -3.64
N LEU A 29 3.36 0.85 -4.47
CA LEU A 29 4.26 -0.30 -4.31
C LEU A 29 5.41 -0.19 -5.31
N LYS A 30 6.65 -0.18 -4.81
CA LYS A 30 7.85 -0.16 -5.65
C LYS A 30 8.24 -1.57 -6.11
N GLU A 31 9.25 -1.63 -6.97
CA GLU A 31 9.80 -2.87 -7.53
C GLU A 31 10.04 -3.94 -6.45
N TYR A 32 9.51 -5.15 -6.68
CA TYR A 32 9.59 -6.29 -5.75
C TYR A 32 9.02 -6.06 -4.34
N ALA A 33 8.21 -5.02 -4.13
CA ALA A 33 7.40 -4.91 -2.92
C ALA A 33 6.34 -6.01 -2.88
N SER A 34 6.07 -6.59 -1.71
CA SER A 34 5.02 -7.61 -1.53
C SER A 34 4.07 -7.30 -0.38
N ILE A 35 2.77 -7.39 -0.64
CA ILE A 35 1.70 -7.23 0.35
C ILE A 35 1.03 -8.57 0.56
N TRP A 36 1.03 -9.05 1.81
CA TRP A 36 0.59 -10.38 2.17
C TRP A 36 -0.88 -10.41 2.59
N GLN A 37 -1.39 -11.59 2.90
CA GLN A 37 -2.81 -11.89 3.01
C GLN A 37 -3.49 -10.97 4.04
N ASN A 38 -4.67 -10.48 3.67
CA ASN A 38 -5.53 -9.66 4.54
C ASN A 38 -4.89 -8.38 5.09
N CYS A 39 -3.82 -7.87 4.46
CA CYS A 39 -3.30 -6.55 4.81
C CYS A 39 -4.30 -5.46 4.42
N ALA A 40 -4.38 -4.40 5.21
CA ALA A 40 -5.14 -3.19 4.88
C ALA A 40 -4.18 -2.00 4.73
N LEU A 41 -4.07 -1.47 3.52
CA LEU A 41 -3.28 -0.28 3.19
C LEU A 41 -4.24 0.81 2.71
N ARG A 42 -4.44 1.84 3.52
CA ARG A 42 -5.43 2.88 3.24
C ARG A 42 -4.77 4.27 3.15
N GLY A 43 -4.43 4.69 1.95
CA GLY A 43 -3.88 6.02 1.64
C GLY A 43 -4.97 7.03 1.31
N ASP A 44 -5.97 7.18 2.20
CA ASP A 44 -7.10 8.09 1.98
C ASP A 44 -6.87 9.50 2.56
N VAL A 45 -6.07 9.64 3.62
CA VAL A 45 -5.69 10.94 4.20
C VAL A 45 -4.38 11.46 3.60
N ASN A 46 -3.39 10.60 3.44
CA ASN A 46 -2.06 10.89 2.90
C ASN A 46 -1.53 9.67 2.12
N LYS A 47 -0.29 9.71 1.63
CA LYS A 47 0.30 8.63 0.84
C LYS A 47 0.92 7.52 1.69
N ILE A 48 0.84 6.29 1.18
CA ILE A 48 1.59 5.12 1.65
C ILE A 48 2.57 4.74 0.54
N VAL A 49 3.86 4.58 0.88
CA VAL A 49 4.88 4.08 -0.05
C VAL A 49 5.56 2.86 0.55
N VAL A 50 5.49 1.74 -0.15
CA VAL A 50 6.25 0.53 0.18
C VAL A 50 7.43 0.44 -0.78
N GLY A 51 8.62 0.60 -0.22
CA GLY A 51 9.92 0.65 -0.88
C GLY A 51 10.30 -0.65 -1.59
N ARG A 52 11.39 -0.58 -2.37
CA ARG A 52 11.86 -1.72 -3.17
C ARG A 52 12.22 -2.88 -2.25
N TYR A 53 11.91 -4.10 -2.68
CA TYR A 53 12.24 -5.33 -1.94
C TYR A 53 11.68 -5.40 -0.51
N SER A 54 10.71 -4.54 -0.15
CA SER A 54 10.07 -4.53 1.16
C SER A 54 8.80 -5.38 1.17
N ASN A 55 8.40 -5.86 2.35
CA ASN A 55 7.17 -6.63 2.49
C ASN A 55 6.34 -6.18 3.69
N VAL A 56 5.02 -6.28 3.53
CA VAL A 56 4.02 -6.04 4.58
C VAL A 56 3.29 -7.36 4.81
N GLN A 57 3.50 -7.94 5.98
CA GLN A 57 3.07 -9.30 6.30
C GLN A 57 1.62 -9.37 6.77
N ASP A 58 1.08 -10.59 6.81
CA ASP A 58 -0.32 -10.91 6.99
C ASP A 58 -1.03 -10.10 8.09
N ASN A 59 -2.26 -9.66 7.81
CA ASN A 59 -3.13 -8.89 8.71
C ASN A 59 -2.56 -7.54 9.20
N SER A 60 -1.46 -7.07 8.62
CA SER A 60 -0.92 -5.74 8.96
C SER A 60 -1.83 -4.63 8.46
N VAL A 61 -1.85 -3.53 9.21
CA VAL A 61 -2.58 -2.31 8.85
C VAL A 61 -1.58 -1.18 8.67
N LEU A 62 -1.60 -0.55 7.50
CA LEU A 62 -0.89 0.70 7.24
C LEU A 62 -1.91 1.80 7.00
N HIS A 63 -1.85 2.81 7.84
CA HIS A 63 -2.65 4.03 7.76
C HIS A 63 -1.76 5.24 7.98
N VAL A 64 -2.31 6.42 7.84
CA VAL A 64 -1.57 7.69 7.74
C VAL A 64 -2.30 8.80 8.48
N ASP A 65 -1.57 9.86 8.78
CA ASP A 65 -2.12 11.10 9.32
C ASP A 65 -2.00 12.23 8.27
N ASP A 66 -2.62 13.37 8.52
CA ASP A 66 -2.68 14.51 7.60
C ASP A 66 -1.30 14.99 7.14
N ASP A 67 -0.36 15.18 8.06
CA ASP A 67 0.97 15.70 7.80
C ASP A 67 2.06 14.60 7.75
N LYS A 68 1.70 13.35 8.06
CA LYS A 68 2.61 12.19 8.05
C LYS A 68 2.20 11.11 7.05
N ALA A 69 3.00 10.98 5.99
CA ALA A 69 2.97 9.82 5.12
C ALA A 69 3.55 8.57 5.80
N CYS A 70 3.07 7.39 5.42
CA CYS A 70 3.69 6.12 5.80
C CYS A 70 4.70 5.72 4.72
N ILE A 71 5.99 5.72 5.07
CA ILE A 71 7.08 5.30 4.17
C ILE A 71 7.76 4.08 4.80
N LEU A 72 7.63 2.93 4.14
CA LEU A 72 8.19 1.67 4.61
C LEU A 72 9.28 1.20 3.64
N GLY A 73 10.50 1.00 4.15
CA GLY A 73 11.65 0.50 3.37
C GLY A 73 12.53 1.60 2.78
#